data_AF-A0A7S2GJC2-F1
#
_entry.id   AF-A0A7S2GJC2-F1
#
_cell.length_a   1.000
_cell.length_b   1.000
_cell.length_c   1.000
_cell.angle_alpha   90.00
_cell.angle_beta   90.00
_cell.angle_gamma   90.00
#
_symmetry.space_group_name_H-M   'P 1'
#
loop_
_entity.id
_entity.type
_entity.pdbx_description
1 polymer ?
#
loop_
_entity_poly.entity_id
_entity_poly.type
_entity_poly.pdbx_seq_one_letter_code
_entity_poly.pdbx_strand_id
1 'polypeptide(L)'
;RFSRRRAEISKLGSAGIQAENIELLKGETIYLAVTVKKPTLLAKAVLKADLPGAQLLTRENVDDEALLKLSRAVATLVGVPASTPFCTHHPAKLFDFSSRARCLAPFRVLATKQNTVVSCQCC
;
A
#
# COMPACT_ATOMS: atom_id res chain seq x y z
N ARG A 1 -11.95 9.66 -10.15
CA ARG A 1 -12.71 10.41 -9.10
C ARG A 1 -12.79 9.48 -7.88
N PHE A 2 -11.99 9.72 -6.84
CA PHE A 2 -11.93 8.86 -5.63
C PHE A 2 -13.27 8.97 -4.86
N SER A 3 -14.21 8.08 -5.15
CA SER A 3 -15.46 7.94 -4.42
C SER A 3 -15.16 7.30 -3.07
N ARG A 4 -15.33 8.03 -1.96
CA ARG A 4 -15.17 7.51 -0.60
C ARG A 4 -16.18 6.38 -0.36
N ARG A 5 -15.69 5.14 -0.34
CA ARG A 5 -16.43 3.89 -0.06
C ARG A 5 -16.80 3.74 1.43
N ARG A 6 -17.57 4.70 1.96
CA ARG A 6 -17.97 4.74 3.39
C ARG A 6 -18.75 3.49 3.82
N ALA A 7 -19.58 2.94 2.95
CA ALA A 7 -20.39 1.76 3.26
C ALA A 7 -19.51 0.52 3.45
N GLU A 8 -18.50 0.34 2.59
CA GLU A 8 -17.54 -0.76 2.68
C GLU A 8 -16.67 -0.65 3.94
N ILE A 9 -16.19 0.54 4.27
CA ILE A 9 -15.43 0.76 5.51
C ILE A 9 -16.28 0.40 6.74
N SER A 10 -17.57 0.78 6.75
CA SER A 10 -18.50 0.40 7.82
C SER A 10 -18.64 -1.13 7.94
N LYS A 11 -18.80 -1.85 6.82
CA LYS A 11 -18.86 -3.33 6.80
C LYS A 11 -17.59 -3.97 7.36
N LEU A 12 -16.42 -3.44 7.00
CA LEU A 12 -15.14 -3.89 7.56
C LEU A 12 -15.09 -3.66 9.07
N GLY A 13 -15.54 -2.50 9.54
CA GLY A 13 -15.64 -2.16 10.97
C GLY A 13 -16.48 -3.18 11.74
N SER A 14 -17.64 -3.56 11.23
CA SER A 14 -18.51 -4.59 11.85
C SER A 14 -17.84 -5.97 11.92
N ALA A 15 -16.87 -6.26 11.07
CA ALA A 15 -16.06 -7.49 11.09
C ALA A 15 -14.80 -7.38 11.97
N GLY A 16 -14.63 -6.28 12.70
CA GLY A 16 -13.45 -5.99 13.52
C GLY A 16 -12.21 -5.62 12.70
N ILE A 17 -12.39 -5.18 11.45
CA ILE A 17 -11.31 -4.74 10.56
C ILE A 17 -11.35 -3.22 10.49
N GLN A 18 -10.45 -2.56 11.22
CA GLN A 18 -10.33 -1.11 11.17
C GLN A 18 -9.51 -0.70 9.95
N ALA A 19 -10.15 -0.01 9.01
CA ALA A 19 -9.53 0.55 7.82
C ALA A 19 -9.93 2.01 7.62
N GLU A 20 -9.07 2.80 6.97
CA GLU A 20 -9.31 4.23 6.70
C GLU A 20 -9.79 4.46 5.27
N ASN A 21 -9.30 3.65 4.33
CA ASN A 21 -9.65 3.70 2.93
C ASN A 21 -9.67 2.29 2.32
N ILE A 22 -10.50 2.12 1.29
CA ILE A 22 -10.56 0.92 0.47
C ILE A 22 -10.87 1.27 -0.98
N GLU A 23 -10.08 0.70 -1.88
CA GLU A 23 -10.21 0.87 -3.32
C GLU A 23 -10.24 -0.49 -3.98
N LEU A 24 -11.25 -0.69 -4.82
CA LEU A 24 -11.45 -1.88 -5.62
C LEU A 24 -11.40 -1.47 -7.08
N LEU A 25 -10.36 -1.92 -7.77
CA LEU A 25 -10.15 -1.72 -9.20
C LEU A 25 -10.41 -3.06 -9.89
N LYS A 26 -11.35 -3.05 -10.84
CA LYS A 26 -11.69 -4.23 -11.64
C LYS A 26 -11.10 -4.04 -13.03
N GLY A 27 -10.10 -4.86 -13.36
CA GLY A 27 -9.51 -4.95 -14.70
C GLY A 27 -9.34 -6.42 -15.09
N GLU A 28 -8.19 -6.78 -15.67
CA GLU A 28 -7.79 -8.18 -15.87
C GLU A 28 -7.70 -8.95 -14.55
N THR A 29 -7.29 -8.26 -13.49
CA THR A 29 -7.31 -8.75 -12.11
C THR A 29 -8.20 -7.87 -11.25
N ILE A 30 -8.69 -8.44 -10.14
CA ILE A 30 -9.38 -7.69 -9.11
C ILE A 30 -8.32 -7.17 -8.13
N TYR A 31 -7.97 -5.89 -8.26
CA TYR A 31 -6.97 -5.26 -7.40
C TYR A 31 -7.65 -4.53 -6.23
N LEU A 32 -7.17 -4.81 -5.03
CA LEU A 32 -7.66 -4.23 -3.78
C LEU A 32 -6.54 -3.48 -3.08
N ALA A 33 -6.72 -2.18 -2.87
CA ALA A 33 -5.84 -1.36 -2.05
C ALA A 33 -6.59 -0.91 -0.79
N VAL A 34 -6.03 -1.19 0.38
CA VAL A 34 -6.71 -0.95 1.67
C VAL A 34 -5.70 -0.36 2.64
N THR A 35 -6.05 0.73 3.32
CA THR A 35 -5.25 1.27 4.42
C THR A 35 -5.80 0.75 5.74
N VAL A 36 -5.18 -0.31 6.25
CA VAL A 36 -5.58 -1.00 7.49
C VAL A 36 -4.82 -0.41 8.67
N LYS A 37 -5.50 -0.19 9.80
CA LYS A 37 -4.85 0.31 11.02
C LYS A 37 -4.02 -0.78 11.70
N LYS A 38 -2.89 -0.39 12.30
CA LYS A 38 -1.97 -1.27 13.03
C LYS A 38 -2.65 -2.23 14.03
N PRO A 39 -3.62 -1.81 14.88
CA PRO A 39 -4.27 -2.72 15.82
C PRO A 39 -4.97 -3.90 15.15
N THR A 40 -5.58 -3.70 13.97
CA THR A 40 -6.20 -4.78 13.19
C THR A 40 -5.16 -5.80 12.75
N LEU A 41 -4.00 -5.34 12.28
CA LEU A 41 -2.93 -6.21 11.79
C LEU A 41 -2.35 -7.07 12.92
N LEU A 42 -2.19 -6.51 14.12
CA LEU A 42 -1.79 -7.25 15.32
C LEU A 42 -2.87 -8.24 15.77
N ALA A 43 -4.13 -7.80 15.86
CA ALA A 43 -5.25 -8.63 16.30
C ALA A 43 -5.54 -9.82 15.36
N LYS A 44 -5.20 -9.68 14.06
CA LYS A 44 -5.34 -10.75 13.06
C LYS A 44 -4.05 -11.54 12.84
N ALA A 45 -3.04 -11.36 13.71
CA ALA A 45 -1.73 -12.02 13.66
C ALA A 45 -0.96 -11.83 12.33
N VAL A 46 -1.26 -10.77 11.58
CA VAL A 46 -0.50 -10.39 10.37
C VAL A 46 0.86 -9.84 10.77
N LEU A 47 0.90 -9.09 11.87
CA LEU A 47 2.13 -8.64 12.51
C LEU A 47 2.36 -9.49 13.76
N LYS A 48 3.55 -10.09 13.86
CA LYS A 48 3.91 -10.96 14.99
C LYS A 48 4.14 -10.16 16.28
N ALA A 49 4.74 -8.98 16.15
CA ALA A 49 4.98 -8.06 17.26
C ALA A 49 4.79 -6.59 16.85
N ASP A 50 4.52 -5.75 17.84
CA ASP A 50 4.46 -4.29 17.67
C ASP A 50 5.88 -3.70 17.72
N LEU A 51 6.57 -3.72 16.59
CA LEU A 51 7.94 -3.20 16.45
C LEU A 51 7.94 -1.71 16.04
N PRO A 52 8.97 -0.94 16.40
CA PRO A 52 9.02 0.48 16.08
C PRO A 52 9.41 0.77 14.62
N GLY A 53 8.77 1.78 14.04
CA GLY A 53 9.16 2.40 12.77
C GLY A 53 9.33 1.41 11.61
N ALA A 54 10.49 1.48 10.94
CA ALA A 54 10.79 0.66 9.76
C ALA A 54 10.86 -0.85 10.07
N GLN A 55 11.03 -1.25 11.34
CA GLN A 55 11.10 -2.67 11.71
C GLN A 55 9.72 -3.36 11.67
N LEU A 56 8.63 -2.59 11.72
CA LEU A 56 7.27 -3.12 11.80
C LEU A 56 6.90 -3.99 10.61
N LEU A 57 7.29 -3.59 9.39
CA LEU A 57 6.95 -4.29 8.15
C LEU A 57 8.12 -5.11 7.58
N THR A 58 9.11 -5.44 8.41
CA THR A 58 10.19 -6.37 8.04
C THR A 58 9.61 -7.75 7.73
N ARG A 59 10.29 -8.51 6.87
CA ARG A 59 9.80 -9.83 6.44
C ARG A 59 9.70 -10.81 7.63
N GLU A 60 10.55 -10.64 8.62
CA GLU A 60 10.60 -11.47 9.82
C GLU A 60 9.36 -11.24 10.71
N ASN A 61 8.82 -10.01 10.72
CA ASN A 61 7.68 -9.62 11.55
C ASN A 61 6.32 -9.80 10.87
N VAL A 62 6.29 -10.00 9.55
CA VAL A 62 5.05 -10.19 8.78
C VAL A 62 4.77 -11.68 8.58
N ASP A 63 3.54 -12.10 8.87
CA ASP A 63 3.03 -13.43 8.55
C ASP A 63 2.26 -13.38 7.22
N ASP A 64 2.86 -13.97 6.17
CA ASP A 64 2.30 -13.99 4.81
C ASP A 64 0.97 -14.79 4.74
N GLU A 65 0.80 -15.84 5.53
CA GLU A 65 -0.44 -16.65 5.52
C GLU A 65 -1.58 -15.91 6.22
N ALA A 66 -1.31 -15.29 7.36
CA ALA A 66 -2.27 -14.45 8.07
C ALA A 66 -2.66 -13.25 7.21
N LEU A 67 -1.71 -12.65 6.48
CA LEU A 67 -1.97 -11.59 5.52
C LEU A 67 -2.95 -12.04 4.44
N LEU A 68 -2.73 -13.21 3.82
CA LEU A 68 -3.62 -13.75 2.80
C LEU A 68 -5.03 -14.04 3.33
N LYS A 69 -5.14 -14.58 4.56
CA LYS A 69 -6.43 -14.79 5.23
C LYS A 69 -7.16 -13.47 5.45
N LEU A 70 -6.46 -12.43 5.91
CA LEU A 70 -7.03 -11.09 6.08
C LEU A 70 -7.46 -10.49 4.74
N SER A 71 -6.61 -10.55 3.71
CA SER A 71 -6.91 -10.05 2.37
C SER A 71 -8.14 -10.74 1.78
N ARG A 72 -8.28 -12.05 1.97
CA ARG A 72 -9.48 -12.82 1.56
C ARG A 72 -10.73 -12.32 2.28
N ALA A 73 -10.67 -12.17 3.61
CA ALA A 73 -11.80 -11.70 4.40
C ALA A 73 -12.26 -10.30 3.95
N VAL A 74 -11.31 -9.39 3.74
CA VAL A 74 -11.60 -8.04 3.23
C VAL A 74 -12.24 -8.11 1.84
N ALA A 75 -11.67 -8.91 0.92
CA ALA A 75 -12.19 -9.08 -0.42
C ALA A 75 -13.64 -9.60 -0.41
N THR A 76 -13.94 -10.60 0.42
CA THR A 76 -15.29 -11.15 0.57
C THR A 76 -16.28 -10.14 1.14
N LEU A 77 -15.87 -9.34 2.14
CA LEU A 77 -16.73 -8.29 2.71
C LEU A 77 -17.10 -7.18 1.71
N VAL A 78 -16.23 -6.93 0.72
CA VAL A 78 -16.50 -5.98 -0.37
C VAL A 78 -17.12 -6.62 -1.62
N GLY A 79 -17.52 -7.89 -1.52
CA GLY A 79 -18.30 -8.58 -2.54
C GLY A 79 -17.48 -9.36 -3.59
N VAL A 80 -16.20 -9.62 -3.35
CA VAL A 80 -15.41 -10.55 -4.18
C VAL A 80 -15.71 -11.99 -3.70
N PRO A 81 -16.11 -12.91 -4.59
CA PRO A 81 -16.39 -14.29 -4.21
C PRO A 81 -15.23 -14.95 -3.45
N ALA A 82 -15.55 -15.73 -2.42
CA ALA A 82 -14.54 -16.44 -1.63
C ALA A 82 -13.73 -17.45 -2.48
N SER A 83 -14.33 -17.98 -3.56
CA SER A 83 -13.72 -18.92 -4.50
C SER A 83 -12.76 -18.27 -5.51
N THR A 84 -12.71 -16.94 -5.63
CA THR A 84 -11.82 -16.26 -6.59
C THR A 84 -10.37 -16.59 -6.27
N PRO A 85 -9.56 -17.17 -7.17
CA PRO A 85 -8.18 -17.51 -6.86
C PRO A 85 -7.34 -16.26 -6.62
N PHE A 86 -6.31 -16.38 -5.79
CA PHE A 86 -5.27 -15.36 -5.72
C PHE A 86 -4.40 -15.39 -6.99
N CYS A 87 -3.78 -14.25 -7.33
CA CYS A 87 -2.81 -14.21 -8.42
C CYS A 87 -1.57 -15.06 -8.06
N THR A 88 -0.94 -15.66 -9.07
CA THR A 88 0.25 -16.50 -8.91
C THR A 88 1.45 -15.71 -8.37
N HIS A 89 1.59 -14.45 -8.79
CA HIS A 89 2.67 -13.56 -8.37
C HIS A 89 2.13 -12.47 -7.45
N HIS A 90 2.75 -12.35 -6.27
CA HIS A 90 2.48 -11.29 -5.29
C HIS A 90 1.00 -11.10 -4.92
N PRO A 91 0.33 -12.14 -4.41
CA PRO A 91 -1.11 -12.13 -4.13
C PRO A 91 -1.57 -11.10 -3.09
N ALA A 92 -0.71 -10.78 -2.12
CA ALA A 92 -0.91 -9.71 -1.15
C ALA A 92 0.44 -9.12 -0.73
N LYS A 93 0.47 -7.81 -0.50
CA LYS A 93 1.66 -7.07 -0.05
C LYS A 93 1.25 -5.95 0.91
N LEU A 94 2.15 -5.65 1.85
CA LEU A 94 2.04 -4.52 2.76
C LEU A 94 3.06 -3.45 2.37
N PHE A 95 2.65 -2.19 2.46
CA PHE A 95 3.48 -1.03 2.17
C PHE A 95 3.34 -0.02 3.29
N ASP A 96 4.43 0.68 3.60
CA ASP A 96 4.42 1.76 4.57
C ASP A 96 3.97 3.07 3.90
N PHE A 97 2.83 3.59 4.34
CA PHE A 97 2.27 4.87 3.90
C PHE A 97 2.44 5.98 4.96
N SER A 98 3.26 5.75 6.01
CA SER A 98 3.46 6.70 7.11
C SER A 98 4.23 7.97 6.72
N SER A 99 5.01 7.92 5.64
CA SER A 99 5.82 9.05 5.17
C SER A 99 5.61 9.33 3.68
N ARG A 100 5.91 10.57 3.29
CA ARG A 100 5.96 11.00 1.89
C ARG A 100 7.35 11.54 1.61
N ALA A 101 8.11 10.84 0.80
CA ALA A 101 9.40 11.33 0.32
C ALA A 101 9.18 12.40 -0.75
N ARG A 102 9.98 13.47 -0.72
CA ARG A 102 10.00 14.51 -1.75
C ARG A 102 11.45 14.79 -2.12
N CYS A 103 11.74 14.83 -3.42
CA CYS A 103 13.05 15.25 -3.91
C CYS A 103 13.25 16.75 -3.66
N LEU A 104 14.45 17.16 -3.24
CA LEU A 104 14.79 18.59 -3.07
C LEU A 104 15.02 19.27 -4.42
N ALA A 105 15.60 18.53 -5.36
CA ALA A 105 15.78 18.96 -6.73
C ALA A 105 15.47 17.78 -7.67
N PRO A 106 14.83 18.03 -8.84
CA PRO A 106 14.52 16.97 -9.80
C PRO A 106 15.75 16.45 -10.53
N PHE A 107 16.81 17.27 -10.64
CA PHE A 107 18.10 16.87 -11.20
C PHE A 107 19.22 17.74 -10.62
N ARG A 108 20.46 17.27 -10.75
CA ARG A 108 21.69 18.04 -10.45
C ARG A 108 22.72 17.75 -11.52
N VAL A 109 23.28 18.79 -12.14
CA VAL A 109 24.41 18.65 -13.07
C VAL A 109 25.69 18.58 -12.25
N LEU A 110 26.42 17.47 -12.36
CA LEU A 110 27.62 17.22 -11.55
C LEU A 110 28.93 17.73 -12.21
N ALA A 111 28.92 17.93 -13.53
CA ALA A 111 29.95 18.67 -14.27
C ALA A 111 29.46 18.98 -15.69
N THR A 112 29.75 20.18 -16.19
CA THR A 112 29.89 20.44 -17.63
C THR A 112 31.39 20.44 -17.90
N LYS A 113 31.86 19.74 -18.95
CA LYS A 113 33.23 19.99 -19.43
C LYS A 113 33.31 21.49 -19.75
N GLN A 114 34.18 22.23 -19.07
CA GLN A 114 34.57 23.56 -19.52
C GLN A 114 35.25 23.40 -20.86
N ASN A 115 34.48 23.52 -21.94
CA ASN A 115 35.02 23.87 -23.23
C ASN A 115 34.27 25.09 -23.70
N THR A 116 34.93 26.23 -23.53
CA THR A 116 34.67 27.52 -24.19
C THR A 116 33.32 28.17 -23.94
N VAL A 117 33.40 29.42 -23.50
CA VAL A 117 32.32 30.41 -23.43
C VAL A 117 31.56 30.42 -24.76
N VAL A 118 30.33 29.93 -24.79
CA VAL A 118 29.36 30.37 -25.79
C VAL A 118 28.54 31.46 -25.12
N SER A 119 28.82 32.70 -25.49
CA SER A 119 28.00 33.85 -25.12
C SER A 119 26.61 33.67 -25.73
N CYS A 120 25.65 33.19 -24.95
CA CYS A 120 24.25 33.34 -25.28
C CYS A 120 23.78 34.69 -24.72
N GLN A 121 23.88 35.73 -25.55
CA GLN A 121 23.01 36.88 -25.40
C GLN A 121 21.62 36.42 -25.84
N CYS A 122 20.69 36.32 -24.91
CA CYS A 122 19.27 36.26 -25.23
C CYS A 122 18.69 37.67 -25.11
N CYS A 123 18.17 38.15 -26.23
CA CYS A 123 17.19 39.22 -26.33
C CYS A 123 15.89 38.87 -25.60
#